data_AF-A0A7G5ZE09-F1
#
_entry.id   AF-A0A7G5ZE09-F1
#
_cell.length_a   1.000
_cell.length_b   1.000
_cell.length_c   1.000
_cell.angle_alpha   90.00
_cell.angle_beta   90.00
_cell.angle_gamma   90.00
#
_symmetry.space_group_name_H-M   'P 1'
#
loop_
_entity.id
_entity.type
_entity.pdbx_description
1 polymer ?
#
loop_
_entity_poly.entity_id
_entity_poly.type
_entity_poly.pdbx_seq_one_letter_code
_entity_poly.pdbx_strand_id
1 'polypeptide(L)'
;MKTKPENDTELHDKINRETGRIQWSELERHFAQGNVIYVSEELDLIEVALRVSHDDKDSISRWMAEGKVAKVSDLQASTWTAADAALWASVVHPFILVQPEKKALH
;
A
#
# COMPACT_ATOMS: atom_id res chain seq x y z
N MET A 1 -3.60 -14.86 20.91
CA MET A 1 -2.12 -14.82 20.81
C MET A 1 -1.80 -13.96 19.60
N LYS A 2 -0.97 -12.91 19.73
CA LYS A 2 -0.53 -12.15 18.54
C LYS A 2 0.50 -13.01 17.82
N THR A 3 0.09 -13.65 16.74
CA THR A 3 0.96 -14.36 15.80
C THR A 3 1.98 -13.36 15.24
N LYS A 4 3.24 -13.79 15.12
CA LYS A 4 4.26 -12.98 14.44
C LYS A 4 3.89 -12.87 12.95
N PRO A 5 4.19 -11.75 12.28
CA PRO A 5 3.86 -11.54 10.86
C PRO A 5 4.35 -12.67 9.96
N GLU A 6 5.51 -13.25 10.28
CA GLU A 6 6.07 -14.39 9.53
C GLU A 6 5.25 -15.70 9.60
N ASN A 7 4.36 -15.85 10.57
CA ASN A 7 3.60 -17.10 10.80
C ASN A 7 2.08 -16.91 10.70
N ASP A 8 1.62 -15.72 10.30
CA ASP A 8 0.19 -15.40 10.22
C ASP A 8 -0.37 -15.68 8.82
N THR A 9 -0.41 -16.97 8.47
CA THR A 9 -0.86 -17.43 7.14
C THR A 9 -2.32 -17.00 6.85
N GLU A 10 -3.19 -17.00 7.86
CA GLU A 10 -4.59 -16.59 7.70
C GLU A 10 -4.72 -15.11 7.34
N LEU A 11 -3.96 -14.24 8.03
CA LEU A 11 -3.93 -12.81 7.73
C LEU A 11 -3.27 -12.54 6.37
N HIS A 12 -2.19 -13.23 6.05
CA HIS A 12 -1.52 -13.13 4.75
C HIS A 12 -2.51 -13.46 3.62
N ASP A 13 -3.23 -14.57 3.72
CA ASP A 13 -4.21 -14.97 2.72
C ASP A 13 -5.40 -14.00 2.63
N LYS A 14 -5.82 -13.43 3.76
CA LYS A 14 -6.84 -12.37 3.79
C LYS A 14 -6.37 -11.14 3.03
N ILE A 15 -5.18 -10.62 3.34
CA ILE A 15 -4.58 -9.46 2.69
C ILE A 15 -4.40 -9.73 1.19
N ASN A 16 -3.94 -10.92 0.82
CA ASN A 16 -3.78 -11.28 -0.58
C ASN A 16 -5.11 -11.28 -1.34
N ARG A 17 -6.21 -11.76 -0.73
CA ARG A 17 -7.56 -11.65 -1.31
C ARG A 17 -8.08 -10.23 -1.38
N GLU A 18 -7.68 -9.38 -0.44
CA GLU A 18 -8.02 -7.95 -0.40
C GLU A 18 -7.07 -7.09 -1.25
N THR A 19 -6.06 -7.71 -1.88
CA THR A 19 -5.10 -7.04 -2.74
C THR A 19 -5.46 -7.28 -4.21
N GLY A 20 -5.58 -6.21 -4.96
CA GLY A 20 -5.98 -6.28 -6.36
C GLY A 20 -5.61 -5.03 -7.13
N ARG A 21 -5.75 -5.09 -8.45
CA ARG A 21 -5.64 -3.89 -9.30
C ARG A 21 -6.95 -3.12 -9.26
N ILE A 22 -6.86 -1.83 -9.06
CA ILE A 22 -8.00 -0.91 -9.04
C ILE A 22 -7.63 0.38 -9.77
N GLN A 23 -8.62 1.05 -10.35
CA GLN A 23 -8.40 2.36 -10.97
C GLN A 23 -8.17 3.42 -9.91
N TRP A 24 -7.23 4.35 -10.16
CA TRP A 24 -6.96 5.46 -9.24
C TRP A 24 -8.22 6.30 -8.95
N SER A 25 -9.10 6.46 -9.94
CA SER A 25 -10.38 7.18 -9.80
C SER A 25 -11.28 6.61 -8.69
N GLU A 26 -11.21 5.31 -8.40
CA GLU A 26 -11.96 4.69 -7.30
C GLU A 26 -11.34 4.99 -5.93
N LEU A 27 -10.05 5.33 -5.90
CA LEU A 27 -9.28 5.63 -4.69
C LEU A 27 -9.30 7.11 -4.31
N GLU A 28 -9.70 8.01 -5.21
CA GLU A 28 -9.72 9.46 -4.98
C GLU A 28 -10.52 9.86 -3.73
N ARG A 29 -11.64 9.19 -3.46
CA ARG A 29 -12.43 9.41 -2.23
C ARG A 29 -11.61 9.11 -0.97
N HIS A 30 -10.85 8.03 -0.99
CA HIS A 30 -10.01 7.62 0.14
C HIS A 30 -8.78 8.52 0.28
N PHE A 31 -8.25 8.98 -0.85
CA PHE A 31 -7.16 9.95 -0.87
C PHE A 31 -7.59 11.27 -0.24
N ALA A 32 -8.79 11.77 -0.56
CA ALA A 32 -9.37 12.96 0.06
C ALA A 32 -9.57 12.82 1.58
N GLN A 33 -9.73 11.58 2.08
CA GLN A 33 -9.81 11.28 3.51
C GLN A 33 -8.43 11.18 4.18
N GLY A 34 -7.33 11.22 3.43
CA GLY A 34 -5.97 11.12 3.93
C GLY A 34 -5.53 9.71 4.33
N ASN A 35 -6.27 8.68 3.88
CA ASN A 35 -6.07 7.29 4.28
C ASN A 35 -5.34 6.45 3.23
N VAL A 36 -4.88 7.06 2.14
CA VAL A 36 -4.15 6.37 1.06
C VAL A 36 -2.66 6.56 1.25
N ILE A 37 -1.94 5.45 1.31
CA ILE A 37 -0.50 5.37 1.56
C ILE A 37 0.16 4.78 0.33
N TYR A 38 1.11 5.51 -0.23
CA TYR A 38 1.99 5.04 -1.28
C TYR A 38 3.02 4.05 -0.72
N VAL A 39 3.23 2.97 -1.47
CA VAL A 39 4.27 1.97 -1.28
C VAL A 39 5.13 1.90 -2.54
N SER A 40 6.45 1.97 -2.37
CA SER A 40 7.42 1.85 -3.46
C SER A 40 7.37 0.47 -4.10
N GLU A 41 7.61 0.39 -5.41
CA GLU A 41 7.73 -0.85 -6.17
C GLU A 41 8.91 -1.75 -5.73
N GLU A 42 9.85 -1.19 -4.97
CA GLU A 42 10.96 -1.94 -4.34
C GLU A 42 10.49 -2.85 -3.20
N LEU A 43 9.33 -2.57 -2.60
CA LEU A 43 8.75 -3.37 -1.53
C LEU A 43 7.70 -4.34 -2.06
N ASP A 44 7.42 -5.38 -1.27
CA ASP A 44 6.27 -6.24 -1.49
C ASP A 44 5.03 -5.64 -0.79
N LEU A 45 3.96 -5.40 -1.56
CA LEU A 45 2.75 -4.76 -1.04
C LEU A 45 2.08 -5.60 0.06
N ILE A 46 2.11 -6.92 -0.04
CA ILE A 46 1.52 -7.84 0.95
C ILE A 46 2.34 -7.82 2.23
N GLU A 47 3.67 -7.80 2.13
CA GLU A 47 4.55 -7.71 3.29
C GLU A 47 4.33 -6.40 4.06
N VAL A 48 4.25 -5.27 3.34
CA VAL A 48 3.97 -3.97 3.97
C VAL A 48 2.60 -3.99 4.65
N ALA A 49 1.58 -4.54 3.99
CA ALA A 49 0.24 -4.68 4.54
C ALA A 49 0.19 -5.52 5.83
N LEU A 50 0.95 -6.61 5.89
CA LEU A 50 1.08 -7.45 7.08
C LEU A 50 1.72 -6.67 8.24
N ARG A 51 2.83 -5.98 7.98
CA ARG A 51 3.53 -5.17 9.00
C ARG A 51 2.67 -4.04 9.53
N VAL A 52 1.90 -3.39 8.65
CA VAL A 52 0.90 -2.37 9.06
C VAL A 52 -0.20 -3.00 9.92
N SER A 53 -0.73 -4.16 9.53
CA SER A 53 -1.77 -4.88 10.30
C SER A 53 -1.31 -5.29 11.70
N HIS A 54 -0.02 -5.56 11.87
CA HIS A 54 0.59 -5.93 13.15
C HIS A 54 1.10 -4.74 13.98
N ASP A 55 0.92 -3.50 13.50
CA ASP A 55 1.44 -2.28 14.14
C ASP A 55 2.97 -2.33 14.33
N ASP A 56 3.70 -2.90 13.36
CA ASP A 56 5.17 -2.98 13.36
C ASP A 56 5.78 -1.60 13.03
N LYS A 57 5.75 -0.72 14.02
CA LYS A 57 6.20 0.67 13.91
C LYS A 57 7.67 0.80 13.54
N ASP A 58 8.51 -0.14 13.94
CA ASP A 58 9.93 -0.11 13.64
C ASP A 58 10.16 -0.26 12.13
N SER A 59 9.51 -1.27 11.52
CA SER A 59 9.59 -1.51 10.07
C SER A 59 8.97 -0.36 9.27
N ILE A 60 7.79 0.11 9.69
CA ILE A 60 7.08 1.20 9.01
C ILE A 60 7.88 2.51 9.09
N SER A 61 8.43 2.85 10.26
CA SER A 61 9.22 4.07 10.44
C SER A 61 10.49 4.04 9.61
N ARG A 62 11.14 2.87 9.51
CA ARG A 62 12.29 2.68 8.63
C ARG A 62 11.94 2.93 7.17
N TRP A 63 10.86 2.34 6.66
CA TRP A 63 10.46 2.55 5.27
C TRP A 63 10.02 3.99 4.97
N MET A 64 9.41 4.68 5.95
CA MET A 64 9.13 6.10 5.83
C MET A 64 10.41 6.94 5.76
N ALA A 65 11.42 6.62 6.59
CA ALA A 65 12.71 7.30 6.55
C ALA A 65 13.48 7.05 5.23
N GLU A 66 13.34 5.85 4.66
CA GLU A 66 13.89 5.48 3.35
C GLU A 66 13.08 6.04 2.16
N GLY A 67 11.93 6.69 2.42
CA GLY A 67 11.03 7.21 1.37
C GLY A 67 10.29 6.13 0.58
N LYS A 68 10.29 4.88 1.06
CA LYS A 68 9.63 3.73 0.42
C LYS A 68 8.16 3.61 0.78
N VAL A 69 7.76 4.17 1.91
CA VAL A 69 6.35 4.26 2.35
C VAL A 69 6.07 5.71 2.69
N ALA A 70 5.02 6.29 2.12
CA ALA A 70 4.66 7.68 2.37
C ALA A 70 3.17 7.91 2.12
N LYS A 71 2.61 9.03 2.57
CA LYS A 71 1.29 9.45 2.07
C LYS A 71 1.39 9.78 0.59
N VAL A 72 0.34 9.47 -0.16
CA VAL A 72 0.25 9.93 -1.56
C VAL A 72 0.32 11.46 -1.57
N SER A 73 1.16 12.01 -2.43
CA SER A 73 1.25 13.45 -2.64
C SER A 73 0.22 13.93 -3.66
N ASP A 74 -0.17 15.21 -3.60
CA ASP A 74 -1.06 15.82 -4.59
C ASP A 74 -0.53 15.70 -6.03
N LEU A 75 0.80 15.73 -6.19
CA LEU A 75 1.45 15.55 -7.49
C LEU A 75 1.28 14.11 -8.01
N GLN A 76 1.49 13.09 -7.17
CA GLN A 76 1.25 11.70 -7.55
C GLN A 76 -0.22 11.46 -7.87
N ALA A 77 -1.13 11.93 -7.02
CA ALA A 77 -2.57 11.86 -7.25
C ALA A 77 -2.95 12.48 -8.60
N SER A 78 -2.52 13.72 -8.87
CA SER A 78 -2.78 14.40 -10.14
C SER A 78 -2.20 13.64 -11.35
N THR A 79 -1.01 13.06 -11.19
CA THR A 79 -0.36 12.27 -12.25
C THR A 79 -1.17 11.01 -12.58
N TRP A 80 -1.63 10.29 -11.56
CA TRP A 80 -2.43 9.08 -11.74
C TRP A 80 -3.84 9.37 -12.25
N THR A 81 -4.47 10.46 -11.82
CA THR A 81 -5.75 10.94 -12.36
C THR A 81 -5.60 11.29 -13.85
N ALA A 82 -4.57 12.06 -14.22
CA ALA A 82 -4.35 12.45 -15.62
C ALA A 82 -4.03 11.26 -16.54
N ALA A 83 -3.40 10.22 -16.00
CA ALA A 83 -3.01 9.01 -16.74
C ALA A 83 -4.08 7.91 -16.73
N ASP A 84 -5.21 8.11 -16.03
CA ASP A 84 -6.20 7.05 -15.73
C ASP A 84 -5.51 5.75 -15.27
N ALA A 85 -4.62 5.91 -14.29
CA ALA A 85 -3.70 4.85 -13.91
C ALA A 85 -4.38 3.77 -13.06
N ALA A 86 -4.15 2.52 -13.45
CA ALA A 86 -4.43 1.36 -12.60
C ALA A 86 -3.26 1.12 -11.63
N LEU A 87 -3.58 0.97 -10.35
CA LEU A 87 -2.61 0.69 -9.29
C LEU A 87 -2.94 -0.63 -8.61
N TRP A 88 -1.93 -1.26 -8.01
CA TRP A 88 -2.19 -2.28 -7.00
C TRP A 88 -2.64 -1.60 -5.72
N ALA A 89 -3.69 -2.11 -5.09
CA ALA A 89 -4.20 -1.63 -3.82
C ALA A 89 -4.40 -2.79 -2.86
N SER A 90 -4.07 -2.57 -1.59
CA SER A 90 -4.30 -3.51 -0.49
C SER A 90 -4.97 -2.77 0.67
N VAL A 91 -6.07 -3.31 1.18
CA VAL A 91 -6.86 -2.67 2.23
C VAL A 91 -6.39 -3.16 3.60
N VAL A 92 -5.85 -2.26 4.41
CA VAL A 92 -5.41 -2.54 5.78
C VAL A 92 -5.98 -1.50 6.71
N HIS A 93 -7.12 -1.81 7.32
CA HIS A 93 -7.88 -0.84 8.10
C HIS A 93 -7.03 -0.10 9.15
N PRO A 94 -7.08 1.25 9.21
CA PRO A 94 -7.97 2.16 8.44
C PRO A 94 -7.42 2.64 7.10
N PHE A 95 -6.25 2.17 6.67
CA PHE A 95 -5.51 2.65 5.51
C PHE A 95 -5.74 1.80 4.25
N ILE A 96 -5.45 2.40 3.10
CA ILE A 96 -5.34 1.72 1.82
C ILE A 96 -3.92 1.92 1.31
N LEU A 97 -3.18 0.83 1.19
CA LEU A 97 -1.84 0.85 0.62
C LEU A 97 -1.97 0.76 -0.90
N VAL A 98 -1.25 1.61 -1.63
CA VAL A 98 -1.25 1.63 -3.09
C VAL A 98 0.17 1.54 -3.62
N GLN A 99 0.35 0.79 -4.69
CA GLN A 99 1.63 0.59 -5.35
C GLN A 99 1.44 0.71 -6.86
N PRO A 100 2.27 1.51 -7.57
CA PRO A 100 2.29 1.51 -9.03
C PRO A 100 2.74 0.16 -9.55
N GLU A 101 2.32 -0.19 -10.76
CA GLU A 101 2.82 -1.39 -11.42
C GLU A 101 4.35 -1.32 -11.54
N LYS A 102 5.04 -2.38 -11.12
CA LYS A 102 6.51 -2.42 -11.19
C LYS A 102 6.92 -2.15 -12.63
N LYS A 103 7.55 -1.01 -12.89
CA LYS A 103 8.18 -0.82 -14.19
C LYS A 103 9.42 -1.71 -14.18
N ALA A 104 9.31 -2.87 -14.82
CA ALA A 104 10.48 -3.62 -15.24
C ALA A 104 11.25 -2.72 -16.22
N LEU A 105 12.20 -1.95 -15.70
CA LEU A 105 13.21 -1.29 -16.50
C LEU A 105 13.96 -2.40 -17.24
N HIS A 106 13.70 -2.47 -18.55
CA HIS A 106 14.37 -3.37 -19.48
C HIS A 106 15.78 -2.86 -19.80
#